data_AF-A0A6B1H1Q4-F1
#
_entry.id   AF-A0A6B1H1Q4-F1
#
_cell.length_a   1.000
_cell.length_b   1.000
_cell.length_c   1.000
_cell.angle_alpha   90.00
_cell.angle_beta   90.00
_cell.angle_gamma   90.00
#
_symmetry.space_group_name_H-M   'P 1'
#
loop_
_entity.id
_entity.type
_entity.pdbx_description
1 polymer ?
#
loop_
_entity_poly.entity_id
_entity_poly.type
_entity_poly.pdbx_seq_one_letter_code
_entity_poly.pdbx_strand_id
1 'polypeptide(L)'
;MAAGAARITAYAALPVLYLLHNDLWFWDEPSRLLGLPVGLTYHVLFSAVVVLAMWRLVRVAWPGDVLDELAGEAGDEGVDP
;
A
#
# COMPACT_ATOMS: atom_id res chain seq x y z
N MET A 1 18.49 -11.01 -6.94
CA MET A 1 18.17 -9.74 -7.66
C MET A 1 16.68 -9.38 -7.61
N ALA A 2 15.75 -10.32 -7.85
CA ALA A 2 14.30 -10.03 -7.87
C ALA A 2 13.71 -9.47 -6.55
N ALA A 3 14.13 -9.98 -5.39
CA ALA A 3 13.65 -9.50 -4.09
C ALA A 3 14.13 -8.07 -3.75
N GLY A 4 15.27 -7.63 -4.31
CA GLY A 4 15.75 -6.25 -4.17
C GLY A 4 14.96 -5.30 -5.06
N ALA A 5 14.69 -5.71 -6.30
CA ALA A 5 13.84 -4.96 -7.22
C ALA A 5 12.41 -4.80 -6.68
N ALA A 6 11.82 -5.85 -6.10
CA ALA A 6 10.47 -5.79 -5.52
C ALA A 6 10.38 -4.80 -4.35
N ARG A 7 11.41 -4.74 -3.49
CA ARG A 7 11.53 -3.74 -2.41
C ARG A 7 11.63 -2.32 -2.96
N ILE A 8 12.49 -2.11 -3.95
CA ILE A 8 12.66 -0.79 -4.60
C ILE A 8 11.35 -0.34 -5.25
N THR A 9 10.65 -1.22 -5.97
CA THR A 9 9.35 -0.89 -6.57
C THR A 9 8.29 -0.55 -5.52
N ALA A 10 8.25 -1.28 -4.40
CA ALA A 10 7.30 -1.02 -3.33
C ALA A 10 7.56 0.35 -2.66
N TYR A 11 8.80 0.69 -2.37
CA TYR A 11 9.15 2.00 -1.79
C TYR A 11 9.00 3.14 -2.81
N ALA A 12 9.37 2.93 -4.08
CA ALA A 12 9.21 3.92 -5.13
C ALA A 12 7.74 4.22 -5.45
N ALA A 13 6.82 3.26 -5.21
CA ALA A 13 5.40 3.48 -5.37
C ALA A 13 4.83 4.52 -4.38
N LEU A 14 5.43 4.70 -3.20
CA LEU A 14 4.94 5.65 -2.19
C LEU A 14 5.00 7.12 -2.64
N PRO A 15 6.15 7.67 -3.09
CA PRO A 15 6.18 9.06 -3.58
C PRO A 15 5.36 9.24 -4.86
N VAL A 16 5.25 8.21 -5.72
CA VAL A 16 4.40 8.25 -6.90
C VAL A 16 2.93 8.35 -6.52
N LEU A 17 2.47 7.52 -5.57
CA LEU A 17 1.11 7.59 -5.04
C LEU A 17 0.87 8.92 -4.32
N TYR A 18 1.86 9.45 -3.60
CA TYR A 18 1.75 10.76 -2.95
C TYR A 18 1.57 11.91 -3.96
N LEU A 19 2.35 11.92 -5.04
CA LEU A 19 2.14 12.89 -6.12
C LEU A 19 0.77 12.71 -6.77
N LEU A 20 0.39 11.48 -7.07
CA LEU A 20 -0.89 11.17 -7.69
C LEU A 20 -2.09 11.46 -6.75
N HIS A 21 -1.89 11.46 -5.43
CA HIS A 21 -2.93 11.82 -4.47
C HIS A 21 -3.29 13.31 -4.51
N ASN A 22 -2.41 14.16 -5.03
CA ASN A 22 -2.67 15.59 -5.05
C ASN A 22 -3.91 15.88 -5.91
N ASP A 23 -4.85 16.63 -5.36
CA ASP A 23 -6.15 16.92 -5.97
C ASP A 23 -6.06 18.05 -7.01
N LEU A 24 -4.94 18.10 -7.75
CA LEU A 24 -4.66 19.14 -8.75
C LEU A 24 -5.01 18.70 -10.18
N TRP A 25 -5.21 17.40 -10.42
CA TRP A 25 -5.34 16.85 -11.78
C TRP A 25 -6.75 16.98 -12.35
N PHE A 26 -7.79 16.81 -11.52
CA PHE A 26 -9.20 16.82 -11.97
C PHE A 26 -10.04 17.89 -11.25
N TRP A 27 -9.38 18.88 -10.66
CA TRP A 27 -10.03 19.96 -9.91
C TRP A 27 -11.01 20.78 -10.77
N ASP A 28 -10.71 20.96 -12.05
CA ASP A 28 -11.48 21.86 -12.93
C ASP A 28 -12.23 21.12 -14.05
N GLU A 29 -12.36 19.79 -13.95
CA GLU A 29 -12.97 18.98 -15.01
C GLU A 29 -14.46 18.72 -14.71
N PRO A 30 -15.41 19.37 -15.40
CA PRO A 30 -16.85 19.22 -15.13
C PRO A 30 -17.44 17.91 -15.66
N SER A 31 -16.60 17.03 -16.23
CA SER A 31 -17.03 15.74 -16.76
C SER A 31 -17.50 14.81 -15.64
N ARG A 32 -18.61 14.12 -15.90
CA ARG A 32 -19.17 13.12 -14.99
C ARG A 32 -18.95 11.73 -15.57
N LEU A 33 -18.28 10.86 -14.83
CA LEU A 33 -18.17 9.45 -15.16
C LEU A 33 -19.21 8.68 -14.33
N LEU A 34 -20.04 7.86 -14.98
CA LEU A 34 -21.10 7.06 -14.32
C LEU A 34 -22.08 7.88 -13.44
N GLY A 35 -22.24 9.19 -13.70
CA GLY A 35 -23.11 10.08 -12.92
C GLY A 35 -22.46 10.72 -11.70
N LEU A 36 -21.19 10.40 -11.41
CA LEU A 36 -20.40 10.98 -10.32
C LEU A 36 -19.34 11.95 -10.88
N PRO A 37 -18.89 12.96 -10.10
CA PRO A 37 -17.78 13.82 -10.49
C PRO A 37 -16.54 12.96 -10.81
N VAL A 38 -15.83 13.28 -11.90
CA VAL A 38 -14.60 12.56 -12.27
C VAL A 38 -13.57 12.57 -11.14
N GLY A 39 -13.46 13.68 -10.39
CA GLY A 39 -12.63 13.74 -9.19
C GLY A 39 -12.95 12.63 -8.17
N LEU A 40 -14.23 12.35 -7.90
CA LEU A 40 -14.64 11.30 -6.95
C LEU A 40 -14.30 9.90 -7.48
N THR A 41 -14.58 9.65 -8.77
CA THR A 41 -14.28 8.36 -9.40
C THR A 41 -12.77 8.09 -9.39
N TYR A 42 -11.98 9.14 -9.65
CA TYR A 42 -10.53 9.11 -9.53
C TYR A 42 -10.07 8.75 -8.10
N HIS A 43 -10.67 9.35 -7.08
CA HIS A 43 -10.34 9.05 -5.69
C HIS A 43 -10.65 7.60 -5.31
N VAL A 44 -11.79 7.05 -5.75
CA VAL A 44 -12.15 5.65 -5.50
C VAL A 44 -11.15 4.68 -6.14
N LEU A 45 -10.80 4.93 -7.41
CA LEU A 45 -9.79 4.14 -8.11
C LEU A 45 -8.41 4.27 -7.45
N PHE A 46 -8.03 5.49 -7.06
CA PHE A 46 -6.78 5.77 -6.37
C PHE A 46 -6.71 5.02 -5.03
N SER A 47 -7.77 5.03 -4.22
CA SER A 47 -7.84 4.26 -2.97
C SER A 47 -7.66 2.76 -3.21
N ALA A 48 -8.26 2.20 -4.26
CA ALA A 48 -8.07 0.78 -4.61
C ALA A 48 -6.61 0.47 -4.97
N VAL A 49 -5.94 1.35 -5.73
CA VAL A 49 -4.52 1.22 -6.07
C VAL A 49 -3.64 1.30 -4.81
N VAL A 50 -3.93 2.24 -3.90
CA VAL A 50 -3.19 2.38 -2.62
C VAL A 50 -3.33 1.13 -1.76
N VAL A 51 -4.53 0.55 -1.65
CA VAL A 51 -4.75 -0.69 -0.90
C VAL A 51 -3.90 -1.82 -1.48
N LEU A 52 -3.86 -1.99 -2.81
CA LEU A 52 -3.05 -3.02 -3.46
C LEU A 52 -1.55 -2.78 -3.25
N ALA A 53 -1.11 -1.52 -3.35
CA ALA A 53 0.28 -1.14 -3.10
C ALA A 53 0.68 -1.45 -1.66
N MET A 54 -0.15 -1.08 -0.68
CA MET A 54 0.11 -1.33 0.74
C MET A 54 0.10 -2.82 1.06
N TRP A 55 -0.83 -3.59 0.50
CA TRP A 55 -0.84 -5.04 0.63
C TRP A 55 0.45 -5.69 0.12
N ARG A 56 0.95 -5.24 -1.04
CA ARG A 56 2.25 -5.70 -1.56
C ARG A 56 3.40 -5.28 -0.65
N LEU A 57 3.37 -4.05 -0.15
CA LEU A 57 4.41 -3.52 0.74
C LEU A 57 4.49 -4.33 2.03
N VAL A 58 3.36 -4.65 2.66
CA VAL A 58 3.31 -5.50 3.87
C VAL A 58 3.90 -6.88 3.59
N ARG A 59 3.57 -7.52 2.47
CA ARG A 59 4.15 -8.83 2.12
C ARG A 59 5.66 -8.80 1.87
N VAL A 60 6.18 -7.65 1.42
CA VAL A 60 7.60 -7.48 1.11
C VAL A 60 8.39 -7.06 2.35
N ALA A 61 7.82 -6.21 3.20
CA ALA A 61 8.43 -5.71 4.42
C ALA A 61 8.28 -6.69 5.60
N TRP A 62 7.24 -7.52 5.58
CA TRP A 62 6.93 -8.49 6.63
C TRP A 62 6.82 -9.92 6.06
N PRO A 63 7.97 -10.55 5.74
CA PRO A 63 7.98 -11.94 5.32
C PRO A 63 7.61 -12.84 6.52
N GLY A 64 6.84 -13.90 6.27
CA GLY A 64 6.19 -14.72 7.31
C GLY A 64 7.18 -15.37 8.30
N ASP A 65 8.40 -15.58 7.85
CA ASP A 65 9.57 -15.99 8.62
C ASP A 65 9.86 -15.10 9.84
N VAL A 66 9.67 -13.77 9.72
CA VAL A 66 9.80 -12.84 10.85
C VAL A 66 8.63 -12.97 11.82
N LEU A 67 7.44 -13.33 11.32
CA LEU A 67 6.25 -13.53 12.15
C LEU A 67 6.35 -14.82 12.97
N ASP A 68 6.89 -15.89 12.36
CA ASP A 68 7.10 -17.18 13.02
C ASP A 68 8.21 -17.10 14.09
N GLU A 69 9.27 -16.32 13.85
CA GLU A 69 10.34 -16.06 14.83
C GLU A 69 9.82 -15.28 16.06
N LEU A 70 9.07 -14.19 15.84
CA LEU A 70 8.43 -13.41 16.91
C LEU A 70 7.38 -14.23 17.69
N ALA A 71 6.64 -15.11 17.02
CA ALA A 71 5.68 -16.00 17.68
C ALA A 71 6.37 -17.06 18.54
N GLY A 72 7.55 -17.52 18.14
CA GLY A 72 8.40 -18.43 18.93
C GLY A 72 8.97 -17.75 20.18
N GLU A 73 9.50 -16.53 20.06
CA GLU A 73 10.03 -15.75 21.19
C GLU A 73 8.94 -15.43 22.23
N ALA A 74 7.73 -15.05 21.78
CA ALA A 74 6.60 -14.79 22.68
C ALA A 74 6.09 -16.07 23.39
N GLY A 75 6.31 -17.24 22.80
CA GLY A 75 6.00 -18.53 23.41
C GLY A 75 7.01 -18.96 24.48
N ASP A 76 8.28 -18.55 24.33
CA ASP A 76 9.36 -18.89 25.26
C ASP A 76 9.37 -17.97 26.49
N GLU A 77 9.05 -16.67 26.34
CA GLU A 77 8.90 -15.73 27.47
C GLU A 77 7.67 -16.02 28.36
N GLY A 78 6.67 -16.74 27.85
CA GLY A 78 5.48 -17.16 28.61
C GLY A 78 5.67 -18.43 29.45
N VAL A 79 6.86 -19.04 29.40
CA VAL A 79 7.21 -20.27 30.13
C VAL A 79 8.27 -19.92 31.18
N ASP A 80 7.89 -19.13 32.18
CA ASP A 80 8.63 -19.02 33.44
C ASP A 80 7.70 -19.48 34.60
N PRO A 81 7.97 -20.63 35.27
CA PRO A 81 7.18 -21.12 36.40
C PRO A 81 7.37 -20.35 37.71
#